data_AF-A0A930MYV5-F1
#
_entry.id   AF-A0A930MYV5-F1
#
_cell.length_a   1.000
_cell.length_b   1.000
_cell.length_c   1.000
_cell.angle_alpha   90.00
_cell.angle_beta   90.00
_cell.angle_gamma   90.00
#
_symmetry.space_group_name_H-M   'P 1'
#
loop_
_entity.id
_entity.type
_entity.pdbx_description
1 polymer ?
#
loop_
_entity_poly.entity_id
_entity_poly.type
_entity_poly.pdbx_seq_one_letter_code
_entity_poly.pdbx_strand_id
1 'polypeptide(L)'
;MEQQKYPQDEEQNEYRYISASWLDEIAKGLTKGAAKHPGETWRTIPSDEHLSRAMRHINLYRLGDRSEPHIINASMRLMMAFCTTRNEEVMDMLGLSYEEAESK
;
A
#
# COMPACT_ATOMS: atom_id res chain seq x y z
N MET A 1 24.99 -24.60 15.11
CA MET A 1 24.22 -23.60 14.34
C MET A 1 24.66 -22.25 14.86
N GLU A 2 25.13 -21.35 14.01
CA GLU A 2 25.43 -19.97 14.44
C GLU A 2 24.15 -19.35 15.00
N GLN A 3 24.24 -18.70 16.17
CA GLN A 3 23.13 -17.93 16.70
C GLN A 3 22.83 -16.79 15.74
N GLN A 4 21.65 -16.81 15.13
CA GLN A 4 21.20 -15.75 14.24
C GLN A 4 21.05 -14.46 15.06
N LYS A 5 21.74 -13.39 14.66
CA LYS A 5 21.76 -12.09 15.35
C LYS A 5 20.36 -11.51 15.58
N TYR A 6 19.41 -11.92 14.76
CA TYR A 6 18.00 -11.55 14.78
C TYR A 6 17.18 -12.80 14.45
N PRO A 7 16.79 -13.61 15.45
CA PRO A 7 15.96 -14.78 15.20
C PRO A 7 14.60 -14.34 14.66
N GLN A 8 14.01 -15.16 13.80
CA GLN A 8 12.61 -15.01 13.40
C GLN A 8 11.74 -15.45 14.59
N ASP A 9 10.81 -14.60 15.02
CA ASP A 9 9.91 -14.84 16.14
C ASP A 9 8.43 -14.58 15.77
N GLU A 10 7.54 -14.76 16.74
CA GLU A 10 6.09 -14.59 16.60
C GLU A 10 5.63 -13.13 16.82
N GLU A 11 6.53 -12.14 16.69
CA GLU A 11 6.14 -10.73 16.76
C GLU A 11 5.10 -10.42 15.68
N GLN A 12 3.92 -9.95 16.11
CA GLN A 12 2.74 -9.84 15.25
C GLN A 12 2.84 -8.70 14.23
N ASN A 13 3.71 -7.72 14.47
CA ASN A 13 3.83 -6.50 13.68
C ASN A 13 5.30 -6.11 13.42
N GLU A 14 6.13 -7.09 13.05
CA GLU A 14 7.55 -6.91 12.83
C GLU A 14 7.88 -6.11 11.56
N TYR A 15 8.42 -4.90 11.73
CA TYR A 15 8.77 -3.99 10.63
C TYR A 15 10.03 -4.41 9.86
N ARG A 16 10.90 -5.26 10.42
CA ARG A 16 12.09 -5.80 9.74
C ARG A 16 11.74 -6.62 8.50
N TYR A 17 10.52 -7.15 8.40
CA TYR A 17 10.04 -7.85 7.22
C TYR A 17 9.64 -6.92 6.08
N ILE A 18 9.53 -5.62 6.34
CA ILE A 18 9.19 -4.64 5.32
C ILE A 18 10.47 -4.16 4.63
N SER A 19 10.50 -4.31 3.31
CA SER A 19 11.58 -3.75 2.51
C SER A 19 11.50 -2.21 2.53
N ALA A 20 12.47 -1.57 3.18
CA ALA A 20 12.56 -0.11 3.25
C ALA A 20 12.68 0.55 1.87
N SER A 21 13.42 -0.08 0.93
CA SER A 21 13.54 0.43 -0.44
C SER A 21 12.22 0.33 -1.21
N TRP A 22 11.43 -0.70 -0.99
CA TRP A 22 10.10 -0.81 -1.58
C TRP A 22 9.15 0.28 -1.07
N LEU A 23 9.16 0.56 0.24
CA LEU A 23 8.39 1.67 0.82
C LEU A 23 8.80 3.03 0.25
N ASP A 24 10.11 3.27 0.11
CA ASP A 24 10.63 4.53 -0.44
C ASP A 24 10.18 4.74 -1.90
N GLU A 25 10.17 3.69 -2.73
CA GLU A 25 9.69 3.78 -4.11
C GLU A 25 8.17 4.04 -4.20
N ILE A 26 7.37 3.46 -3.29
CA ILE A 26 5.96 3.83 -3.15
C ILE A 26 5.83 5.31 -2.78
N ALA A 27 6.56 5.79 -1.77
CA ALA A 27 6.50 7.18 -1.32
C ALA A 27 6.89 8.18 -2.42
N LYS A 28 7.92 7.88 -3.21
CA LYS A 28 8.31 8.66 -4.40
C LYS A 28 7.20 8.67 -5.45
N GLY A 29 6.58 7.52 -5.71
CA GLY A 29 5.45 7.41 -6.64
C GLY A 29 4.25 8.25 -6.21
N LEU A 30 3.87 8.18 -4.94
CA LEU A 30 2.80 8.99 -4.34
C LEU A 30 3.09 10.49 -4.42
N THR A 31 4.32 10.89 -4.11
CA THR A 31 4.76 12.30 -4.20
C THR A 31 4.65 12.83 -5.63
N LYS A 32 5.08 12.04 -6.62
CA LYS A 32 4.90 12.38 -8.05
C LYS A 32 3.42 12.48 -8.42
N GLY A 33 2.57 11.61 -7.86
CA GLY A 33 1.12 11.65 -8.03
C GLY A 33 0.51 12.93 -7.45
N ALA A 34 0.87 13.30 -6.24
CA ALA A 34 0.38 14.50 -5.56
C ALA A 34 0.74 15.80 -6.31
N ALA A 35 1.93 15.86 -6.92
CA ALA A 35 2.32 16.98 -7.76
C ALA A 35 1.43 17.15 -9.01
N LYS A 36 0.90 16.04 -9.55
CA LYS A 36 0.00 16.04 -10.72
C LYS A 36 -1.47 16.22 -10.34
N HIS A 37 -1.85 15.68 -9.20
CA HIS A 37 -3.22 15.62 -8.70
C HIS A 37 -3.25 16.09 -7.24
N PRO A 38 -3.18 17.41 -6.98
CA PRO A 38 -3.14 17.95 -5.63
C PRO A 38 -4.43 17.64 -4.85
N GLY A 39 -4.34 17.59 -3.52
CA GLY A 39 -5.50 17.40 -2.64
C GLY A 39 -5.91 15.95 -2.39
N GLU A 40 -4.97 15.00 -2.48
CA GLU A 40 -5.21 13.57 -2.17
C GLU A 40 -6.46 12.97 -2.86
N THR A 41 -6.75 13.42 -4.08
CA THR A 41 -7.96 13.02 -4.85
C THR A 41 -8.14 11.51 -4.97
N TRP A 42 -7.05 10.73 -4.87
CA TRP A 42 -7.10 9.28 -4.84
C TRP A 42 -7.97 8.73 -3.70
N ARG A 43 -8.14 9.43 -2.57
CA ARG A 43 -9.02 9.01 -1.47
C ARG A 43 -10.51 8.98 -1.85
N THR A 44 -10.89 9.67 -2.93
CA THR A 44 -12.26 9.69 -3.45
C THR A 44 -12.54 8.56 -4.44
N ILE A 45 -11.49 7.85 -4.87
CA ILE A 45 -11.62 6.75 -5.81
C ILE A 45 -12.02 5.49 -5.01
N PRO A 46 -13.07 4.76 -5.43
CA PRO A 46 -13.48 3.54 -4.75
C PRO A 46 -12.38 2.47 -4.75
N SER A 47 -12.35 1.62 -3.72
CA SER A 47 -11.38 0.53 -3.60
C SER A 47 -11.35 -0.39 -4.82
N ASP A 48 -12.51 -0.73 -5.39
CA ASP A 48 -12.60 -1.61 -6.56
C ASP A 48 -11.94 -1.02 -7.83
N GLU A 49 -12.00 0.30 -8.01
CA GLU A 49 -11.28 0.98 -9.09
C GLU A 49 -9.76 0.91 -8.84
N HIS A 50 -9.31 1.06 -7.59
CA HIS A 50 -7.91 0.84 -7.26
C HIS A 50 -7.45 -0.60 -7.53
N LEU A 51 -8.25 -1.60 -7.14
CA LEU A 51 -7.97 -3.02 -7.38
C LEU A 51 -7.88 -3.33 -8.87
N SER A 52 -8.81 -2.82 -9.67
CA SER A 52 -8.81 -2.97 -11.13
C SER A 52 -7.53 -2.40 -11.77
N ARG A 53 -7.08 -1.22 -11.31
CA ARG A 53 -5.82 -0.60 -11.78
C ARG A 53 -4.58 -1.36 -11.31
N ALA A 54 -4.59 -1.91 -10.09
CA ALA A 54 -3.52 -2.78 -9.61
C ALA A 54 -3.38 -4.01 -10.51
N MET A 55 -4.50 -4.66 -10.83
CA MET A 55 -4.54 -5.85 -11.69
C MET A 55 -3.99 -5.57 -13.08
N ARG A 56 -4.29 -4.39 -13.66
CA ARG A 56 -3.69 -3.96 -14.94
C ARG A 56 -2.16 -3.95 -14.87
N HIS A 57 -1.56 -3.33 -13.85
CA HIS A 57 -0.11 -3.28 -13.71
C HIS A 57 0.52 -4.67 -13.49
N ILE A 58 -0.13 -5.52 -12.69
CA ILE A 58 0.28 -6.92 -12.50
C ILE A 58 0.30 -7.65 -13.85
N ASN A 59 -0.76 -7.52 -14.64
CA ASN A 59 -0.86 -8.19 -15.94
C ASN A 59 0.17 -7.66 -16.95
N LEU A 60 0.39 -6.35 -17.02
CA LEU A 60 1.44 -5.77 -17.86
C LEU A 60 2.83 -6.32 -17.50
N TYR A 61 3.15 -6.36 -16.20
CA TYR A 61 4.41 -6.96 -15.74
C TYR A 61 4.54 -8.43 -16.14
N ARG A 62 3.47 -9.21 -15.99
CA ARG A 62 3.44 -10.63 -16.38
C ARG A 62 3.60 -10.86 -17.88
N LEU A 63 3.14 -9.91 -18.70
CA LEU A 63 3.33 -9.90 -20.15
C LEU A 63 4.73 -9.44 -20.59
N GLY A 64 5.61 -9.10 -19.64
CA GLY A 64 6.98 -8.66 -19.92
C GLY A 64 7.14 -7.15 -20.11
N ASP A 65 6.08 -6.36 -19.91
CA ASP A 65 6.19 -4.90 -19.96
C ASP A 65 7.05 -4.39 -18.79
N ARG A 66 8.04 -3.57 -19.10
CA ARG A 66 8.96 -2.92 -18.15
C ARG A 66 9.09 -1.42 -18.44
N SER A 67 8.20 -0.87 -19.26
CA SER A 67 8.16 0.55 -19.61
C SER A 67 7.87 1.46 -18.41
N GLU A 68 7.25 0.90 -17.37
CA GLU A 68 6.96 1.54 -16.10
C GLU A 68 7.32 0.63 -14.92
N PRO A 69 7.46 1.18 -13.70
CA PRO A 69 7.67 0.39 -12.48
C PRO A 69 6.36 -0.29 -12.03
N HIS A 70 5.86 -1.23 -12.83
CA HIS A 70 4.53 -1.82 -12.64
C HIS A 70 4.31 -2.45 -11.26
N ILE A 71 5.32 -3.11 -10.67
CA ILE A 71 5.19 -3.69 -9.32
C ILE A 71 4.91 -2.58 -8.30
N ILE A 72 5.66 -1.48 -8.34
CA ILE A 72 5.46 -0.34 -7.43
C ILE A 72 4.11 0.32 -7.67
N ASN A 73 3.73 0.49 -8.94
CA ASN A 73 2.41 1.06 -9.30
C ASN A 73 1.25 0.18 -8.80
N ALA A 74 1.37 -1.15 -8.90
CA ALA A 74 0.41 -2.07 -8.33
C ALA A 74 0.38 -2.00 -6.80
N SER A 75 1.54 -1.98 -6.13
CA SER A 75 1.63 -1.85 -4.67
C SER A 75 0.97 -0.57 -4.15
N MET A 76 1.22 0.57 -4.81
CA MET A 76 0.55 1.83 -4.48
C MET A 76 -0.97 1.71 -4.60
N ARG A 77 -1.46 1.09 -5.69
CA ARG A 77 -2.89 0.89 -5.89
C ARG A 77 -3.51 -0.01 -4.82
N LEU A 78 -2.83 -1.08 -4.41
CA LEU A 78 -3.30 -1.96 -3.33
C LEU A 78 -3.37 -1.23 -1.98
N MET A 79 -2.36 -0.42 -1.66
CA MET A 79 -2.40 0.43 -0.46
C MET A 79 -3.56 1.43 -0.52
N MET A 80 -3.75 2.11 -1.65
CA MET A 80 -4.88 3.03 -1.81
C MET A 80 -6.22 2.30 -1.71
N ALA A 81 -6.34 1.10 -2.29
CA ALA A 81 -7.53 0.26 -2.16
C ALA A 81 -7.80 -0.09 -0.70
N PHE A 82 -6.77 -0.45 0.07
CA PHE A 82 -6.89 -0.69 1.51
C PHE A 82 -7.44 0.55 2.24
N CYS A 83 -6.85 1.73 1.98
CA CYS A 83 -7.28 2.99 2.61
C CYS A 83 -8.66 3.51 2.18
N THR A 84 -9.21 3.00 1.07
CA THR A 84 -10.51 3.41 0.52
C THR A 84 -11.56 2.31 0.57
N THR A 85 -11.18 1.11 1.04
CA THR A 85 -12.14 0.09 1.43
C THR A 85 -12.87 0.64 2.64
N ARG A 86 -14.20 0.48 2.68
CA ARG A 86 -15.08 1.00 3.73
C ARG A 86 -14.34 0.93 5.05
N ASN A 87 -13.95 2.10 5.55
CA ASN A 87 -13.02 2.23 6.67
C ASN A 87 -13.45 1.36 7.84
N GLU A 88 -14.74 1.09 8.02
CA GLU A 88 -15.27 0.18 9.04
C GLU A 88 -15.01 -1.31 8.74
N GLU A 89 -15.25 -1.81 7.52
CA GLU A 89 -15.16 -3.27 7.20
C GLU A 89 -13.74 -3.83 7.34
N VAL A 90 -12.74 -3.06 6.93
CA VAL A 90 -11.32 -3.47 7.06
C VAL A 90 -10.82 -3.29 8.48
N MET A 91 -11.23 -2.22 9.15
CA MET A 91 -10.82 -1.97 10.53
C MET A 91 -11.45 -3.00 11.47
N ASP A 92 -12.71 -3.38 11.26
CA ASP A 92 -13.38 -4.48 11.94
C ASP A 92 -12.66 -5.82 11.70
N MET A 93 -12.29 -6.13 10.45
CA MET A 93 -11.55 -7.35 10.11
C MET A 93 -10.17 -7.40 10.79
N LEU A 94 -9.49 -6.25 10.89
CA LEU A 94 -8.15 -6.15 11.48
C LEU A 94 -8.18 -5.89 13.00
N GLY A 95 -9.37 -5.74 13.61
CA GLY A 95 -9.51 -5.36 15.01
C GLY A 95 -8.92 -3.99 15.34
N LEU A 96 -8.85 -3.09 14.35
CA LEU A 96 -8.38 -1.72 14.50
C LEU A 96 -9.57 -0.80 14.75
N SER A 97 -9.43 0.19 15.62
CA SER A 97 -10.38 1.29 15.75
C SER A 97 -9.68 2.59 15.36
N TYR A 98 -10.36 3.48 14.63
CA TYR A 98 -9.90 4.86 14.58
C TYR A 98 -9.98 5.43 16.00
N GLU A 99 -8.90 6.01 16.52
CA GLU A 99 -9.08 7.03 17.56
C GLU A 99 -9.98 8.10 16.92
N GLU A 100 -11.16 8.34 17.52
CA GLU A 100 -12.01 9.43 17.08
C GLU A 100 -11.15 10.68 17.04
N ALA A 101 -10.93 11.23 15.84
CA ALA A 101 -10.24 12.50 15.71
C ALA A 101 -11.08 13.50 16.51
N GLU A 102 -10.58 13.90 17.69
CA GLU A 102 -11.28 14.82 18.58
C GLU A 102 -11.82 15.99 17.74
N SER A 103 -13.14 16.07 17.62
CA SER A 103 -13.79 17.17 16.93
C SER A 103 -13.47 18.44 17.73
N LYS A 104 -12.65 19.32 17.17
CA LYS A 104 -12.51 20.69 17.67
C LYS A 104 -13.73 21.53 17.30
#